data_AF-A0A383VKR6-F1
#
_entry.id   AF-A0A383VKR6-F1
#
_cell.length_a   1.000
_cell.length_b   1.000
_cell.length_c   1.000
_cell.angle_alpha   90.00
_cell.angle_beta   90.00
_cell.angle_gamma   90.00
#
_symmetry.space_group_name_H-M   'P 1'
#
loop_
_entity.id
_entity.type
_entity.pdbx_description
1 polymer ?
#
loop_
_entity_poly.entity_id
_entity_poly.type
_entity_poly.pdbx_seq_one_letter_code
_entity_poly.pdbx_strand_id
1 'polypeptide(L)'
;MVEAQHNDSFQAQCSVSYETGARQTPLLFGGVYDGCKSGCQPRNDSWSESCNWRSTSNTPLTNKCQLSQTPGIMAALQQLEGGALSHFSPCELHEYLKGRTLWVIGDSMMRNIYYALRCFMTDFWDHSVGECAASPNTALLKEIFQAADTNQTSVMGHHAITDMPGCVHLLAGGRICWVNSVRGEEFAASTPGEPSLLQLLQGKVARKRDIFFINFGRWHFNNCAGLQLDTYRRSLRQLAAFYKSTREHFPNLVYRVTAHDHSPCPKKKTTVWVTPPADLNVNNNTGLNNITAAGTDFGITLPSGSSSSTASIPATAEVVASWVQEDTSAPGSAVVAVAAAASTSGSSSSSSTELTQELQQQSTAQQAAAGGAVSQQAKAPKKKTARFGAECVPAHKGNYTLGIGSMLQSEAEKLLGSASVPMIDNYSMTRQLYGAHIYVDGAGWDCNHWCSPGVPEWEIYTLFKAFKQYNIQPLPPAAVSKAQPQCVPVVIQSPPPEGWMVRPAPDSSSSSSSSSSSVGIASQEGLYQEQYEGWYGSDY
;
A
#
# COMPACT_ATOMS: atom_id res chain seq x y z
N MET A 1 -28.25 -6.95 10.08
CA MET A 1 -27.00 -6.41 10.67
C MET A 1 -26.60 -7.36 11.77
N VAL A 2 -25.61 -8.21 11.50
CA VAL A 2 -24.98 -9.00 12.57
C VAL A 2 -24.05 -8.02 13.25
N GLU A 3 -24.43 -7.56 14.43
CA GLU A 3 -23.55 -6.79 15.31
C GLU A 3 -22.33 -7.69 15.56
N ALA A 4 -21.21 -7.36 14.92
CA ALA A 4 -19.97 -8.06 15.13
C ALA A 4 -19.62 -7.84 16.60
N GLN A 5 -19.93 -8.83 17.44
CA GLN A 5 -19.37 -8.90 18.78
C GLN A 5 -17.86 -8.80 18.60
N HIS A 6 -17.32 -7.61 18.86
CA HIS A 6 -15.89 -7.40 18.97
C HIS A 6 -15.45 -8.34 20.07
N ASN A 7 -14.91 -9.48 19.66
CA ASN A 7 -14.45 -10.50 20.55
C ASN A 7 -13.19 -9.91 21.21
N ASP A 8 -13.37 -9.27 22.37
CA ASP A 8 -12.32 -8.69 23.22
C ASP A 8 -11.25 -9.72 23.64
N SER A 9 -11.41 -10.98 23.26
CA SER A 9 -10.51 -12.09 23.60
C SER A 9 -9.24 -12.18 22.75
N PHE A 10 -9.04 -11.32 21.74
CA PHE A 10 -7.79 -11.26 20.98
C PHE A 10 -6.97 -10.02 21.32
N GLN A 11 -6.79 -9.74 22.62
CA GLN A 11 -5.60 -9.00 23.06
C GLN A 11 -4.40 -9.92 22.90
N ALA A 12 -3.93 -10.06 21.65
CA ALA A 12 -2.60 -10.59 21.40
C ALA A 12 -1.62 -9.80 22.28
N GLN A 13 -0.69 -10.50 22.94
CA GLN A 13 0.39 -9.85 23.68
C GLN A 13 1.25 -9.06 22.69
N CYS A 14 0.87 -7.81 22.48
CA CYS A 14 1.60 -6.89 21.64
C CYS A 14 2.82 -6.41 22.42
N SER A 15 4.00 -6.47 21.80
CA SER A 15 5.24 -5.96 22.41
C SER A 15 5.27 -4.44 22.51
N VAL A 16 4.33 -3.77 21.82
CA VAL A 16 4.20 -2.33 21.74
C VAL A 16 2.87 -1.93 22.39
N SER A 17 2.86 -0.82 23.11
CA SER A 17 1.63 -0.19 23.57
C SER A 17 1.48 1.20 22.98
N TYR A 18 0.26 1.52 22.58
CA TYR A 18 -0.11 2.82 22.05
C TYR A 18 -1.05 3.51 23.05
N GLU A 19 -0.94 4.82 23.14
CA GLU A 19 -2.00 5.62 23.75
C GLU A 19 -3.22 5.61 22.82
N THR A 20 -4.40 5.46 23.41
CA THR A 20 -5.67 5.50 22.70
C THR A 20 -6.54 6.56 23.36
N GLY A 21 -6.85 7.64 22.65
CA GLY A 21 -7.70 8.71 23.17
C GLY A 21 -8.46 9.46 22.08
N ALA A 22 -9.60 10.05 22.42
CA ALA A 22 -10.52 10.73 21.49
C ALA A 22 -9.92 11.94 20.74
N ARG A 23 -8.74 12.42 21.15
CA ARG A 23 -8.02 13.55 20.52
C ARG A 23 -6.82 13.12 19.67
N GLN A 24 -6.58 11.83 19.53
CA GLN A 24 -5.42 11.34 18.79
C GLN A 24 -5.79 11.03 17.34
N THR A 25 -4.90 11.40 16.43
CA THR A 25 -4.91 10.88 15.06
C THR A 25 -4.92 9.36 15.15
N PRO A 26 -5.84 8.66 14.47
CA PRO A 26 -5.84 7.21 14.55
C PRO A 26 -4.52 6.61 14.07
N LEU A 27 -4.12 5.49 14.65
CA LEU A 27 -2.83 4.85 14.38
C LEU A 27 -2.64 4.60 12.88
N LEU A 28 -3.67 4.06 12.23
CA LEU A 28 -3.69 3.79 10.78
C LEU A 28 -3.32 5.01 9.92
N PHE A 29 -3.63 6.22 10.39
CA PHE A 29 -3.52 7.47 9.65
C PHE A 29 -2.35 8.35 10.15
N GLY A 30 -1.24 7.70 10.51
CA GLY A 30 -0.02 8.37 10.99
C GLY A 30 0.04 8.55 12.51
N GLY A 31 -1.01 8.16 13.25
CA GLY A 31 -1.01 8.20 14.71
C GLY A 31 0.06 7.32 15.36
N VAL A 32 0.60 6.30 14.66
CA VAL A 32 1.71 5.45 15.14
C VAL A 32 2.96 6.26 15.46
N TYR A 33 3.19 7.38 14.77
CA TYR A 33 4.38 8.21 14.98
C TYR A 33 4.40 8.82 16.39
N ASP A 34 3.29 9.44 16.80
CA ASP A 34 3.17 10.17 18.07
C ASP A 34 2.50 9.34 19.19
N GLY A 35 1.75 8.30 18.84
CA GLY A 35 0.89 7.57 19.77
C GLY A 35 1.59 6.44 20.53
N CYS A 36 2.88 6.22 20.30
CA CYS A 36 3.65 5.22 21.02
C CYS A 36 3.73 5.55 22.53
N LYS A 37 3.46 4.56 23.40
CA LYS A 37 3.66 4.65 24.85
C LYS A 37 4.85 3.83 25.35
N SER A 38 5.03 2.59 24.88
CA SER A 38 6.15 1.73 25.27
C SER A 38 6.44 0.65 24.24
N GLY A 39 7.68 0.13 24.24
CA GLY A 39 8.10 -0.99 23.37
C GLY A 39 8.40 -0.61 21.92
N CYS A 40 8.45 0.68 21.62
CA CYS A 40 8.55 1.23 20.27
C CYS A 40 9.98 1.32 19.76
N GLN A 41 10.11 1.43 18.44
CA GLN A 41 11.38 1.73 17.81
C GLN A 41 11.73 3.22 17.95
N PRO A 42 13.03 3.59 18.02
CA PRO A 42 13.45 4.97 17.93
C PRO A 42 12.91 5.67 16.67
N ARG A 43 12.67 6.98 16.76
CA ARG A 43 12.12 7.82 15.69
C ARG A 43 13.09 8.90 15.20
N ASN A 44 14.38 8.68 15.43
CA ASN A 44 15.43 9.66 15.17
C ASN A 44 16.24 9.33 13.91
N ASP A 45 15.79 8.38 13.12
CA ASP A 45 16.38 8.02 11.83
C ASP A 45 15.58 8.66 10.68
N SER A 46 16.22 8.78 9.51
CA SER A 46 15.61 9.41 8.33
C SER A 46 14.35 8.68 7.86
N TRP A 47 14.24 7.37 8.11
CA TRP A 47 13.11 6.57 7.69
C TRP A 47 11.86 6.82 8.53
N SER A 48 12.00 6.82 9.84
CA SER A 48 10.93 7.14 10.77
C SER A 48 10.47 8.58 10.60
N GLU A 49 11.37 9.53 10.41
CA GLU A 49 11.00 10.91 10.07
C GLU A 49 10.25 11.02 8.73
N SER A 50 10.51 10.12 7.77
CA SER A 50 9.70 10.02 6.55
C SER A 50 8.26 9.54 6.80
N CYS A 51 7.98 8.99 7.99
CA CYS A 51 6.64 8.57 8.43
C CYS A 51 5.97 9.60 9.35
N ASN A 52 6.66 10.70 9.65
CA ASN A 52 6.09 11.81 10.40
C ASN A 52 5.13 12.59 9.51
N TRP A 53 3.83 12.32 9.63
CA TRP A 53 2.79 12.97 8.83
C TRP A 53 2.72 14.49 9.02
N ARG A 54 3.28 15.03 10.12
CA ARG A 54 3.36 16.47 10.38
C ARG A 54 4.57 17.12 9.70
N SER A 55 5.54 16.32 9.28
CA SER A 55 6.73 16.81 8.60
C SER A 55 6.39 17.24 7.17
N THR A 56 6.54 18.53 6.91
CA THR A 56 6.36 19.12 5.57
C THR A 56 7.61 18.99 4.70
N SER A 57 8.73 18.55 5.26
CA SER A 57 10.02 18.59 4.55
C SER A 57 10.44 17.25 3.92
N ASN A 58 9.98 16.10 4.42
CA ASN A 58 10.73 14.85 4.20
C ASN A 58 9.93 13.60 3.83
N THR A 59 8.65 13.69 3.45
CA THR A 59 7.91 12.47 3.10
C THR A 59 7.47 12.44 1.63
N PRO A 60 7.67 11.30 0.92
CA PRO A 60 7.09 11.06 -0.39
C PRO A 60 5.55 11.14 -0.40
N LEU A 61 4.91 11.05 0.78
CA LEU A 61 3.47 10.95 0.98
C LEU A 61 2.80 12.30 1.35
N THR A 62 3.52 13.25 1.98
CA THR A 62 2.90 14.48 2.52
C THR A 62 2.86 15.62 1.52
N ASN A 63 3.75 15.65 0.53
CA ASN A 63 3.84 16.78 -0.39
C ASN A 63 2.80 16.78 -1.52
N LYS A 64 1.95 15.75 -1.60
CA LYS A 64 0.98 15.61 -2.69
C LYS A 64 -0.46 15.87 -2.26
N CYS A 65 -0.74 15.94 -0.96
CA CYS A 65 -2.08 16.23 -0.44
C CYS A 65 -2.06 17.38 0.55
N GLN A 66 -3.10 18.20 0.51
CA GLN A 66 -3.27 19.30 1.45
C GLN A 66 -3.73 18.75 2.78
N LEU A 67 -3.10 19.18 3.88
CA LEU A 67 -3.53 18.84 5.24
C LEU A 67 -5.01 19.17 5.53
N SER A 68 -5.59 20.11 4.78
CA SER A 68 -7.01 20.47 4.84
C SER A 68 -7.97 19.37 4.36
N GLN A 69 -7.49 18.37 3.61
CA GLN A 69 -8.31 17.28 3.07
C GLN A 69 -8.48 16.14 4.07
N THR A 70 -7.51 15.97 4.96
CA THR A 70 -7.48 14.92 5.97
C THR A 70 -8.78 14.81 6.76
N PRO A 71 -9.38 15.89 7.30
CA PRO A 71 -10.64 15.78 8.04
C PRO A 71 -11.81 15.22 7.21
N GLY A 72 -11.88 15.54 5.92
CA GLY A 72 -12.94 15.04 5.02
C GLY A 72 -12.79 13.55 4.73
N ILE A 73 -11.56 13.11 4.48
CA ILE A 73 -11.24 11.68 4.32
C ILE A 73 -11.59 10.93 5.62
N MET A 74 -11.12 11.42 6.76
CA MET A 74 -11.38 10.79 8.06
C MET A 74 -12.88 10.69 8.38
N ALA A 75 -13.66 11.73 8.09
CA ALA A 75 -15.10 11.72 8.28
C ALA A 75 -15.79 10.69 7.38
N ALA A 76 -15.40 10.60 6.10
CA ALA A 76 -15.93 9.61 5.18
C ALA A 76 -15.59 8.18 5.65
N LEU A 77 -14.34 7.94 6.02
CA LEU A 77 -13.87 6.64 6.51
C LEU A 77 -14.57 6.20 7.80
N GLN A 78 -14.80 7.14 8.73
CA GLN A 78 -15.56 6.90 9.95
C GLN A 78 -16.99 6.43 9.64
N GLN A 79 -17.65 7.01 8.63
CA GLN A 79 -19.00 6.63 8.21
C GLN A 79 -19.03 5.24 7.56
N LEU A 80 -18.01 4.88 6.79
CA LEU A 80 -18.00 3.66 5.99
C LEU A 80 -17.69 2.40 6.79
N GLU A 81 -16.90 2.51 7.86
CA GLU A 81 -16.46 1.35 8.66
C GLU A 81 -16.96 1.42 10.11
N GLY A 82 -17.93 2.31 10.41
CA GLY A 82 -18.49 2.45 11.76
C GLY A 82 -17.46 2.80 12.83
N GLY A 83 -16.35 3.44 12.43
CA GLY A 83 -15.24 3.76 13.31
C GLY A 83 -14.22 2.66 13.57
N ALA A 84 -14.37 1.46 13.00
CA ALA A 84 -13.41 0.38 13.21
C ALA A 84 -11.98 0.76 12.79
N LEU A 85 -11.84 1.57 11.73
CA LEU A 85 -10.55 2.13 11.28
C LEU A 85 -9.82 2.94 12.37
N SER A 86 -10.57 3.61 13.25
CA SER A 86 -10.01 4.43 14.32
C SER A 86 -9.41 3.60 15.45
N HIS A 87 -9.77 2.32 15.52
CA HIS A 87 -9.31 1.37 16.54
C HIS A 87 -8.29 0.36 15.99
N PHE A 88 -8.10 0.32 14.67
CA PHE A 88 -7.17 -0.62 14.05
C PHE A 88 -5.72 -0.26 14.39
N SER A 89 -5.01 -1.24 14.95
CA SER A 89 -3.64 -1.05 15.43
C SER A 89 -2.63 -1.90 14.65
N PRO A 90 -1.34 -1.49 14.60
CA PRO A 90 -0.30 -2.30 13.96
C PRO A 90 -0.13 -3.68 14.60
N CYS A 91 -0.46 -3.82 15.89
CA CYS A 91 -0.46 -5.09 16.61
C CYS A 91 -1.32 -6.14 15.91
N GLU A 92 -2.52 -5.76 15.47
CA GLU A 92 -3.46 -6.68 14.83
C GLU A 92 -2.93 -7.22 13.51
N LEU A 93 -2.29 -6.36 12.70
CA LEU A 93 -1.67 -6.78 11.45
C LEU A 93 -0.39 -7.59 11.69
N HIS A 94 0.42 -7.18 12.67
CA HIS A 94 1.70 -7.84 13.00
C HIS A 94 1.52 -9.32 13.29
N GLU A 95 0.46 -9.71 14.03
CA GLU A 95 0.18 -11.12 14.33
C GLU A 95 0.07 -11.99 13.06
N TYR A 96 -0.50 -11.46 11.98
CA TYR A 96 -0.60 -12.19 10.71
C TYR A 96 0.73 -12.26 9.97
N LEU A 97 1.65 -11.31 10.23
CA LEU A 97 2.92 -11.20 9.51
C LEU A 97 4.10 -11.85 10.22
N LYS A 98 3.99 -12.24 11.50
CA LYS A 98 5.04 -12.95 12.23
C LYS A 98 5.54 -14.17 11.47
N GLY A 99 6.82 -14.21 11.15
CA GLY A 99 7.46 -15.31 10.42
C GLY A 99 7.02 -15.50 8.96
N ARG A 100 6.19 -14.61 8.41
CA ARG A 100 5.72 -14.59 7.01
C ARG A 100 6.31 -13.42 6.23
N THR A 101 6.35 -13.55 4.92
CA THR A 101 6.56 -12.42 4.02
C THR A 101 5.22 -11.98 3.44
N LEU A 102 4.90 -10.69 3.54
CA LEU A 102 3.86 -10.06 2.74
C LEU A 102 4.51 -9.50 1.48
N TRP A 103 4.23 -10.12 0.32
CA TRP A 103 4.66 -9.66 -0.99
C TRP A 103 3.63 -8.69 -1.55
N VAL A 104 3.94 -7.40 -1.52
CA VAL A 104 3.17 -6.33 -2.15
C VAL A 104 3.71 -6.21 -3.58
N ILE A 105 2.90 -6.54 -4.58
CA ILE A 105 3.33 -6.59 -5.98
C ILE A 105 2.35 -5.81 -6.84
N GLY A 106 2.85 -4.89 -7.66
CA GLY A 106 1.99 -4.17 -8.60
C GLY A 106 2.60 -2.90 -9.15
N ASP A 107 1.73 -1.94 -9.43
CA ASP A 107 2.10 -0.63 -9.94
C ASP A 107 2.38 0.42 -8.85
N SER A 108 2.51 1.68 -9.25
CA SER A 108 2.76 2.80 -8.33
C SER A 108 1.75 2.88 -7.18
N MET A 109 0.51 2.42 -7.33
CA MET A 109 -0.45 2.39 -6.21
C MET A 109 -0.04 1.37 -5.14
N MET A 110 0.44 0.19 -5.56
CA MET A 110 0.90 -0.83 -4.62
C MET A 110 2.20 -0.41 -3.94
N ARG A 111 3.05 0.37 -4.62
CA ARG A 111 4.22 1.01 -4.00
C ARG A 111 3.80 1.95 -2.86
N ASN A 112 2.70 2.66 -3.04
CA ASN A 112 2.21 3.60 -2.03
C ASN A 112 1.61 2.87 -0.84
N ILE A 113 0.94 1.73 -1.07
CA ILE A 113 0.55 0.82 0.01
C ILE A 113 1.80 0.29 0.74
N TYR A 114 2.87 -0.07 0.04
CA TYR A 114 4.11 -0.51 0.68
C TYR A 114 4.69 0.56 1.61
N TYR A 115 4.74 1.83 1.18
CA TYR A 115 5.19 2.92 2.04
C TYR A 115 4.24 3.20 3.21
N ALA A 116 2.93 3.15 2.99
CA ALA A 116 1.95 3.26 4.07
C ALA A 116 2.10 2.11 5.08
N LEU A 117 2.31 0.87 4.62
CA LEU A 117 2.59 -0.30 5.45
C LEU A 117 3.87 -0.11 6.25
N ARG A 118 4.93 0.41 5.64
CA ARG A 118 6.19 0.72 6.33
C ARG A 118 5.95 1.68 7.49
N CYS A 119 5.19 2.75 7.26
CA CYS A 119 4.89 3.74 8.30
C CYS A 119 3.92 3.22 9.36
N PHE A 120 2.90 2.46 8.97
CA PHE A 120 1.98 1.83 9.92
C PHE A 120 2.70 0.79 10.80
N MET A 121 3.66 0.06 10.25
CA MET A 121 4.39 -1.01 10.93
C MET A 121 5.74 -0.58 11.51
N THR A 122 6.01 0.73 11.65
CA THR A 122 7.34 1.24 12.05
C THR A 122 7.82 0.69 13.39
N ASP A 123 6.96 0.48 14.39
CA ASP A 123 7.40 -0.11 15.67
C ASP A 123 7.71 -1.60 15.62
N PHE A 124 7.30 -2.25 14.54
CA PHE A 124 7.57 -3.64 14.27
C PHE A 124 8.65 -3.80 13.22
N TRP A 125 9.27 -2.73 12.73
CA TRP A 125 10.39 -2.79 11.79
C TRP A 125 11.71 -2.75 12.56
N ASP A 126 12.68 -3.58 12.17
CA ASP A 126 14.06 -3.42 12.63
C ASP A 126 14.74 -2.24 11.90
N HIS A 127 14.71 -1.06 12.51
CA HIS A 127 15.32 0.14 11.94
C HIS A 127 16.85 0.03 11.81
N SER A 128 17.50 -0.85 12.59
CA SER A 128 18.96 -0.98 12.61
C SER A 128 19.54 -1.54 11.31
N VAL A 129 18.72 -2.26 10.53
CA VAL A 129 19.12 -2.86 9.24
C VAL A 129 18.61 -2.07 8.03
N GLY A 130 17.72 -1.10 8.23
CA GLY A 130 17.13 -0.30 7.16
C GLY A 130 16.27 -1.13 6.20
N GLU A 131 16.20 -0.68 4.94
CA GLU A 131 15.52 -1.40 3.85
C GLU A 131 16.47 -2.41 3.20
N CYS A 132 16.02 -3.66 3.09
CA CYS A 132 16.79 -4.80 2.61
C CYS A 132 16.37 -5.19 1.20
N ALA A 133 17.28 -5.71 0.39
CA ALA A 133 16.94 -6.36 -0.87
C ALA A 133 16.03 -7.58 -0.63
N ALA A 134 15.16 -7.88 -1.59
CA ALA A 134 14.26 -9.04 -1.50
C ALA A 134 14.98 -10.39 -1.36
N SER A 135 16.23 -10.45 -1.82
CA SER A 135 17.13 -11.59 -1.71
C SER A 135 18.57 -11.10 -1.53
N PRO A 136 19.38 -11.71 -0.64
CA PRO A 136 20.82 -11.44 -0.56
C PRO A 136 21.60 -11.99 -1.77
N ASN A 137 21.01 -12.92 -2.53
CA ASN A 137 21.58 -13.43 -3.76
C ASN A 137 21.30 -12.44 -4.91
N THR A 138 22.33 -11.73 -5.36
CA THR A 138 22.28 -10.73 -6.44
C THR A 138 21.79 -11.31 -7.76
N ALA A 139 22.15 -12.55 -8.11
CA ALA A 139 21.68 -13.18 -9.34
C ALA A 139 20.16 -13.42 -9.29
N LEU A 140 19.66 -13.89 -8.15
CA LEU A 140 18.22 -14.07 -7.95
C LEU A 140 17.47 -12.72 -7.90
N LEU A 141 18.06 -11.69 -7.31
CA LEU A 141 17.48 -10.35 -7.32
C LEU A 141 17.37 -9.79 -8.76
N LYS A 142 18.39 -10.05 -9.59
CA LYS A 142 18.37 -9.74 -11.02
C LYS A 142 17.25 -10.48 -11.75
N GLU A 143 17.08 -11.78 -11.50
CA GLU A 143 15.98 -12.56 -12.10
C GLU A 143 14.61 -12.00 -11.70
N ILE A 144 14.42 -11.61 -10.42
CA ILE A 144 13.15 -11.01 -9.96
C ILE A 144 12.90 -9.68 -10.68
N PHE A 145 13.92 -8.83 -10.78
CA PHE A 145 13.84 -7.57 -11.51
C PHE A 145 13.46 -7.82 -12.97
N GLN A 146 14.13 -8.75 -13.65
CA GLN A 146 13.87 -9.08 -15.06
C GLN A 146 12.47 -9.66 -15.29
N ALA A 147 11.97 -10.50 -14.37
CA ALA A 147 10.62 -11.04 -14.45
C ALA A 147 9.53 -9.96 -14.25
N ALA A 148 9.86 -8.85 -13.59
CA ALA A 148 8.99 -7.71 -13.39
C ALA A 148 9.18 -6.59 -14.46
N ASP A 149 10.32 -6.55 -15.13
CA ASP A 149 10.65 -5.55 -16.15
C ASP A 149 10.08 -5.95 -17.53
N THR A 150 9.11 -5.18 -18.01
CA THR A 150 8.49 -5.42 -19.32
C THR A 150 8.96 -4.43 -20.38
N ASN A 151 9.13 -4.93 -21.61
CA ASN A 151 9.29 -4.08 -22.78
C ASN A 151 7.94 -3.60 -23.37
N GLN A 152 6.81 -3.95 -22.75
CA GLN A 152 5.49 -3.61 -23.28
C GLN A 152 5.09 -2.17 -22.93
N THR A 153 4.69 -1.39 -23.95
CA THR A 153 4.19 -0.02 -23.77
C THR A 153 2.78 -0.02 -23.18
N SER A 154 2.55 0.88 -22.22
CA SER A 154 1.22 1.08 -21.64
C SER A 154 0.31 1.90 -22.54
N VAL A 155 -0.99 1.92 -22.21
CA VAL A 155 -1.95 2.90 -22.78
C VAL A 155 -1.55 4.35 -22.55
N MET A 156 -0.66 4.61 -21.59
CA MET A 156 -0.15 5.95 -21.31
C MET A 156 0.98 6.34 -22.27
N GLY A 157 1.39 5.45 -23.18
CA GLY A 157 2.48 5.70 -24.13
C GLY A 157 3.88 5.59 -23.52
N HIS A 158 3.98 5.31 -22.22
CA HIS A 158 5.24 5.15 -21.51
C HIS A 158 5.52 3.69 -21.20
N HIS A 159 6.81 3.36 -21.17
CA HIS A 159 7.30 2.10 -20.62
C HIS A 159 7.22 2.12 -19.10
N ALA A 160 7.04 0.94 -18.52
CA ALA A 160 7.17 0.74 -17.09
C ALA A 160 8.55 1.18 -16.61
N ILE A 161 8.60 1.90 -15.48
CA ILE A 161 9.82 2.03 -14.70
C ILE A 161 9.74 0.93 -13.65
N THR A 162 10.67 -0.01 -13.72
CA THR A 162 10.80 -1.12 -12.78
C THR A 162 11.77 -0.70 -11.68
N ASP A 163 11.31 -0.73 -10.43
CA ASP A 163 12.13 -0.43 -9.27
C ASP A 163 12.84 -1.68 -8.76
N MET A 164 13.94 -1.47 -8.03
CA MET A 164 14.65 -2.55 -7.34
C MET A 164 13.74 -3.18 -6.26
N PRO A 165 13.57 -4.51 -6.24
CA PRO A 165 12.79 -5.18 -5.19
C PRO A 165 13.39 -4.97 -3.80
N GLY A 166 12.57 -4.50 -2.87
CA GLY A 166 12.97 -4.15 -1.50
C GLY A 166 12.08 -4.79 -0.45
N CYS A 167 12.53 -4.82 0.80
CA CYS A 167 11.79 -5.32 1.95
C CYS A 167 12.13 -4.54 3.22
N VAL A 168 11.14 -4.39 4.08
CA VAL A 168 11.34 -4.07 5.50
C VAL A 168 11.25 -5.35 6.33
N HIS A 169 12.21 -5.53 7.25
CA HIS A 169 12.29 -6.70 8.12
C HIS A 169 11.55 -6.44 9.42
N LEU A 170 10.56 -7.28 9.74
CA LEU A 170 9.77 -7.09 10.95
C LEU A 170 10.39 -7.80 12.16
N LEU A 171 10.31 -7.18 13.34
CA LEU A 171 10.56 -7.82 14.62
C LEU A 171 9.71 -9.10 14.70
N ALA A 172 10.28 -10.19 15.21
CA ALA A 172 9.69 -11.54 15.18
C ALA A 172 9.64 -12.23 13.80
N GLY A 173 10.56 -11.90 12.90
CA GLY A 173 10.87 -12.76 11.75
C GLY A 173 10.00 -12.58 10.52
N GLY A 174 9.08 -11.61 10.55
CA GLY A 174 8.26 -11.24 9.39
C GLY A 174 9.01 -10.35 8.40
N ARG A 175 8.43 -10.15 7.21
CA ARG A 175 8.90 -9.17 6.21
C ARG A 175 7.72 -8.57 5.44
N ILE A 176 7.87 -7.34 4.99
CA ILE A 176 6.99 -6.74 3.97
C ILE A 176 7.89 -6.42 2.80
N CYS A 177 7.63 -7.04 1.65
CA CYS A 177 8.46 -6.93 0.46
C CYS A 177 7.67 -6.29 -0.68
N TRP A 178 8.33 -5.43 -1.44
CA TRP A 178 7.79 -4.74 -2.60
C TRP A 178 8.46 -5.24 -3.88
N VAL A 179 7.65 -5.52 -4.91
CA VAL A 179 8.12 -5.77 -6.27
C VAL A 179 7.28 -4.93 -7.23
N ASN A 180 7.93 -4.03 -7.96
CA ASN A 180 7.27 -3.19 -8.95
C ASN A 180 7.06 -3.97 -10.25
N SER A 181 5.84 -4.41 -10.49
CA SER A 181 5.41 -5.17 -11.66
C SER A 181 4.05 -4.64 -12.09
N VAL A 182 4.05 -3.84 -13.15
CA VAL A 182 2.94 -2.94 -13.45
C VAL A 182 1.89 -3.58 -14.37
N ARG A 183 2.27 -4.59 -15.15
CA ARG A 183 1.37 -5.23 -16.13
C ARG A 183 1.03 -6.65 -15.71
N GLY A 184 -0.22 -7.05 -15.90
CA GLY A 184 -0.65 -8.39 -15.52
C GLY A 184 0.01 -9.52 -16.31
N GLU A 185 0.56 -9.22 -17.49
CA GLU A 185 1.32 -10.16 -18.31
C GLU A 185 2.61 -10.65 -17.61
N GLU A 186 3.18 -9.88 -16.69
CA GLU A 186 4.42 -10.22 -15.96
C GLU A 186 4.16 -11.26 -14.84
N PHE A 187 2.96 -11.27 -14.28
CA PHE A 187 2.65 -12.02 -13.05
C PHE A 187 2.62 -13.53 -13.29
N ALA A 188 1.85 -13.96 -14.28
CA ALA A 188 1.40 -15.34 -14.45
C ALA A 188 1.46 -15.82 -15.91
N ALA A 189 2.27 -15.17 -16.76
CA ALA A 189 2.41 -15.57 -18.16
C ALA A 189 2.74 -17.07 -18.32
N SER A 190 2.24 -17.63 -19.40
CA SER A 190 2.29 -19.07 -19.72
C SER A 190 3.33 -19.41 -20.79
N THR A 191 4.14 -18.44 -21.25
CA THR A 191 5.15 -18.68 -22.27
C THR A 191 6.17 -19.71 -21.78
N PRO A 192 6.30 -20.87 -22.45
CA PRO A 192 7.33 -21.85 -22.10
C PRO A 192 8.72 -21.23 -22.31
N GLY A 193 9.52 -21.13 -21.25
CA GLY A 193 10.93 -20.72 -21.35
C GLY A 193 11.39 -19.64 -20.38
N GLU A 194 10.48 -18.86 -19.78
CA GLU A 194 10.81 -17.86 -18.75
C GLU A 194 9.80 -17.97 -17.60
N PRO A 195 10.24 -18.12 -16.34
CA PRO A 195 9.30 -18.15 -15.23
C PRO A 195 8.61 -16.79 -15.11
N SER A 196 7.28 -16.79 -14.99
CA SER A 196 6.56 -15.58 -14.61
C SER A 196 7.01 -15.10 -13.23
N LEU A 197 6.77 -13.84 -12.88
CA LEU A 197 7.20 -13.29 -11.59
C LEU A 197 6.69 -14.15 -10.41
N LEU A 198 5.41 -14.56 -10.43
CA LEU A 198 4.86 -15.39 -9.36
C LEU A 198 5.47 -16.80 -9.33
N GLN A 199 5.74 -17.42 -10.50
CA GLN A 199 6.43 -18.71 -10.57
C GLN A 199 7.85 -18.62 -10.01
N LEU A 200 8.58 -17.57 -10.36
CA LEU A 200 9.93 -17.32 -9.88
C LEU A 200 9.95 -17.14 -8.35
N LEU A 201 9.06 -16.28 -7.83
CA LEU A 201 8.97 -16.05 -6.39
C LEU A 201 8.61 -17.33 -5.64
N GLN A 202 7.55 -18.06 -6.05
CA GLN A 202 7.15 -19.31 -5.40
C GLN A 202 8.22 -20.41 -5.50
N GLY A 203 8.96 -20.46 -6.61
CA GLY A 203 9.97 -21.48 -6.85
C GLY A 203 11.31 -21.23 -6.13
N LYS A 204 11.67 -19.97 -5.86
CA LYS A 204 13.02 -19.63 -5.41
C LYS A 204 13.11 -18.82 -4.11
N VAL A 205 12.10 -18.04 -3.72
CA VAL A 205 12.22 -17.07 -2.60
C VAL A 205 11.09 -17.14 -1.59
N ALA A 206 9.85 -17.23 -2.06
CA ALA A 206 8.67 -17.24 -1.23
C ALA A 206 8.45 -18.61 -0.59
N ARG A 207 7.89 -18.60 0.62
CA ARG A 207 7.48 -19.81 1.35
C ARG A 207 5.98 -20.04 1.13
N LYS A 208 5.52 -21.29 1.26
CA LYS A 208 4.09 -21.68 1.15
C LYS A 208 3.14 -20.82 2.00
N ARG A 209 3.62 -20.35 3.15
CA ARG A 209 2.89 -19.52 4.11
C ARG A 209 2.96 -18.03 3.84
N ASP A 210 3.77 -17.58 2.90
CA ASP A 210 3.83 -16.16 2.56
C ASP A 210 2.52 -15.72 1.91
N ILE A 211 2.28 -14.42 1.93
CA ILE A 211 1.05 -13.78 1.45
C ILE A 211 1.39 -12.93 0.24
N PHE A 212 0.70 -13.14 -0.88
CA PHE A 212 0.82 -12.34 -2.09
C PHE A 212 -0.34 -11.37 -2.14
N PHE A 213 -0.07 -10.08 -1.97
CA PHE A 213 -1.03 -9.01 -2.18
C PHE A 213 -0.70 -8.29 -3.47
N ILE A 214 -1.51 -8.51 -4.49
CA ILE A 214 -1.18 -8.16 -5.87
C ILE A 214 -2.19 -7.23 -6.51
N ASN A 215 -1.73 -6.35 -7.41
CA ASN A 215 -2.60 -5.54 -8.26
C ASN A 215 -1.95 -5.33 -9.62
N PHE A 216 -2.78 -5.34 -10.66
CA PHE A 216 -2.50 -4.72 -11.94
C PHE A 216 -3.81 -4.21 -12.51
N GLY A 217 -3.77 -3.05 -13.14
CA GLY A 217 -4.94 -2.48 -13.82
C GLY A 217 -4.64 -1.11 -14.36
N ARG A 218 -4.01 -0.23 -13.57
CA ARG A 218 -3.68 1.15 -13.98
C ARG A 218 -2.91 1.22 -15.29
N TRP A 219 -2.06 0.24 -15.56
CA TRP A 219 -1.26 0.20 -16.79
C TRP A 219 -1.99 -0.41 -18.00
N HIS A 220 -3.17 -0.99 -17.78
CA HIS A 220 -4.07 -1.45 -18.82
C HIS A 220 -5.11 -0.39 -19.22
N PHE A 221 -5.31 0.68 -18.44
CA PHE A 221 -6.27 1.72 -18.78
C PHE A 221 -5.79 3.13 -18.43
N ASN A 222 -6.32 4.09 -19.18
CA ASN A 222 -6.26 5.49 -18.79
C ASN A 222 -7.66 6.04 -19.01
N ASN A 223 -8.18 6.86 -18.10
CA ASN A 223 -9.50 7.48 -18.22
C ASN A 223 -9.78 8.11 -19.60
N CYS A 224 -8.71 8.49 -20.32
CA CYS A 224 -8.75 9.20 -21.59
C CYS A 224 -8.45 8.33 -22.80
N ALA A 225 -7.70 7.24 -22.62
CA ALA A 225 -7.37 6.30 -23.69
C ALA A 225 -8.27 5.05 -23.68
N GLY A 226 -9.09 4.87 -22.65
CA GLY A 226 -9.89 3.67 -22.45
C GLY A 226 -9.09 2.53 -21.81
N LEU A 227 -9.64 1.32 -21.92
CA LEU A 227 -9.09 0.08 -21.37
C LEU A 227 -8.60 -0.82 -22.51
N GLN A 228 -7.36 -1.30 -22.42
CA GLN A 228 -6.85 -2.43 -23.22
C GLN A 228 -7.50 -3.73 -22.74
N LEU A 229 -8.78 -3.89 -23.06
CA LEU A 229 -9.64 -4.93 -22.49
C LEU A 229 -9.12 -6.34 -22.77
N ASP A 230 -8.60 -6.59 -23.97
CA ASP A 230 -8.12 -7.92 -24.34
C ASP A 230 -6.84 -8.33 -23.59
N THR A 231 -5.90 -7.41 -23.42
CA THR A 231 -4.68 -7.69 -22.64
C THR A 231 -5.01 -7.86 -21.17
N TYR A 232 -5.87 -7.00 -20.62
CA TYR A 232 -6.32 -7.11 -19.24
C TYR A 232 -7.03 -8.44 -18.96
N ARG A 233 -8.02 -8.82 -19.79
CA ARG A 233 -8.71 -10.11 -19.69
C ARG A 233 -7.77 -11.30 -19.81
N ARG A 234 -6.78 -11.22 -20.71
CA ARG A 234 -5.75 -12.27 -20.86
C ARG A 234 -4.95 -12.43 -19.57
N SER A 235 -4.47 -11.33 -18.99
CA SER A 235 -3.71 -11.35 -17.74
C SER A 235 -4.53 -11.89 -16.57
N LEU A 236 -5.81 -11.50 -16.45
CA LEU A 236 -6.71 -12.06 -15.44
C LEU A 236 -6.92 -13.58 -15.60
N ARG A 237 -7.09 -14.08 -16.84
CA ARG A 237 -7.20 -15.52 -17.10
C ARG A 237 -5.92 -16.28 -16.75
N GLN A 238 -4.77 -15.70 -17.05
CA GLN A 238 -3.47 -16.27 -16.72
C GLN A 238 -3.28 -16.34 -15.19
N LEU A 239 -3.60 -15.27 -14.47
CA LEU A 239 -3.58 -15.26 -13.02
C LEU A 239 -4.56 -16.30 -12.42
N ALA A 240 -5.78 -16.37 -12.93
CA ALA A 240 -6.78 -17.36 -12.51
C ALA A 240 -6.29 -18.81 -12.71
N ALA A 241 -5.68 -19.10 -13.87
CA ALA A 241 -5.11 -20.42 -14.17
C ALA A 241 -3.93 -20.74 -13.24
N PHE A 242 -3.03 -19.78 -13.05
CA PHE A 242 -1.90 -19.91 -12.14
C PHE A 242 -2.36 -20.21 -10.71
N TYR A 243 -3.30 -19.42 -10.18
CA TYR A 243 -3.83 -19.64 -8.83
C TYR A 243 -4.51 -21.01 -8.70
N LYS A 244 -5.34 -21.42 -9.67
CA LYS A 244 -5.94 -22.79 -9.68
C LYS A 244 -4.88 -23.87 -9.56
N SER A 245 -3.76 -23.74 -10.28
CA SER A 245 -2.68 -24.73 -10.29
C SER A 245 -1.79 -24.72 -9.04
N THR A 246 -1.74 -23.61 -8.30
CA THR A 246 -0.78 -23.42 -7.19
C THR A 246 -1.44 -23.30 -5.82
N ARG A 247 -2.74 -23.02 -5.71
CA ARG A 247 -3.43 -22.71 -4.45
C ARG A 247 -3.33 -23.79 -3.38
N GLU A 248 -3.12 -25.05 -3.73
CA GLU A 248 -2.90 -26.13 -2.75
C GLU A 248 -1.57 -25.95 -1.99
N HIS A 249 -0.58 -25.33 -2.64
CA HIS A 249 0.76 -25.12 -2.10
C HIS A 249 1.00 -23.68 -1.66
N PHE A 250 0.36 -22.71 -2.33
CA PHE A 250 0.45 -21.28 -2.08
C PHE A 250 -0.96 -20.66 -2.04
N PRO A 251 -1.73 -20.91 -0.97
CA PRO A 251 -3.13 -20.50 -0.89
C PRO A 251 -3.31 -19.00 -0.67
N ASN A 252 -2.33 -18.30 -0.09
CA ASN A 252 -2.50 -16.93 0.36
C ASN A 252 -2.18 -15.93 -0.76
N LEU A 253 -3.05 -15.84 -1.76
CA LEU A 253 -2.99 -14.82 -2.80
C LEU A 253 -4.26 -13.97 -2.72
N VAL A 254 -4.10 -12.66 -2.67
CA VAL A 254 -5.19 -11.68 -2.64
C VAL A 254 -4.99 -10.69 -3.77
N TYR A 255 -5.96 -10.62 -4.69
CA TYR A 255 -5.97 -9.65 -5.77
C TYR A 255 -6.74 -8.40 -5.35
N ARG A 256 -6.08 -7.26 -5.37
CA ARG A 256 -6.69 -5.94 -5.22
C ARG A 256 -7.18 -5.47 -6.58
N VAL A 257 -8.44 -5.08 -6.70
CA VAL A 257 -8.93 -4.33 -7.87
C VAL A 257 -8.33 -2.93 -7.85
N THR A 258 -7.89 -2.40 -9.00
CA THR A 258 -7.33 -1.03 -9.04
C THR A 258 -8.36 -0.02 -8.57
N ALA A 259 -7.93 0.94 -7.75
CA ALA A 259 -8.77 2.03 -7.30
C ALA A 259 -9.33 2.85 -8.46
N HIS A 260 -10.38 3.62 -8.19
CA HIS A 260 -10.91 4.54 -9.18
C HIS A 260 -9.87 5.60 -9.57
N ASP A 261 -9.56 5.74 -10.85
CA ASP A 261 -8.68 6.81 -11.33
C ASP A 261 -9.45 8.15 -11.42
N HIS A 262 -8.92 9.19 -10.78
CA HIS A 262 -9.43 10.57 -10.88
C HIS A 262 -8.59 11.46 -11.80
N SER A 263 -7.76 10.92 -12.70
CA SER A 263 -7.07 11.74 -13.70
C SER A 263 -8.09 12.35 -14.68
N PRO A 264 -8.15 13.69 -14.80
CA PRO A 264 -9.06 14.35 -15.72
C PRO A 264 -8.58 14.19 -17.15
N CYS A 265 -9.51 14.10 -18.09
CA CYS A 265 -9.14 14.09 -19.49
C CYS A 265 -8.86 15.48 -20.02
N PRO A 266 -7.71 15.70 -20.70
CA PRO A 266 -7.47 16.96 -21.37
C PRO A 266 -8.65 17.21 -22.31
N LYS A 267 -9.24 18.42 -22.24
CA LYS A 267 -10.24 18.87 -23.21
C LYS A 267 -9.57 19.00 -24.59
N LYS A 268 -9.39 17.90 -25.32
CA LYS A 268 -8.96 17.90 -26.73
C LYS A 268 -10.06 17.29 -27.60
N LYS A 269 -10.26 17.90 -28.77
CA LYS A 269 -11.37 17.74 -29.72
C LYS A 269 -11.69 16.26 -29.98
N THR A 270 -12.87 15.81 -29.54
CA THR A 270 -13.64 14.67 -30.08
C THR A 270 -12.80 13.56 -30.72
N THR A 271 -12.02 12.83 -29.91
CA THR A 271 -11.59 11.49 -30.32
C THR A 271 -12.78 10.56 -30.08
N VAL A 272 -13.16 9.79 -31.11
CA VAL A 272 -14.30 8.86 -31.08
C VAL A 272 -14.01 7.79 -30.03
N TRP A 273 -14.76 7.81 -28.94
CA TRP A 273 -14.75 6.75 -27.93
C TRP A 273 -15.29 5.46 -28.54
N VAL A 274 -14.63 4.34 -28.27
CA VAL A 274 -15.29 3.04 -28.39
C VAL A 274 -16.40 3.06 -27.35
N THR A 275 -17.64 3.21 -27.80
CA THR A 275 -18.80 3.14 -26.93
C THR A 275 -18.76 1.77 -26.23
N PRO A 276 -18.90 1.70 -24.90
CA PRO A 276 -19.12 0.43 -24.23
C PRO A 276 -20.24 -0.31 -24.97
N PRO A 277 -20.15 -1.63 -25.15
CA PRO A 277 -21.24 -2.37 -25.78
C PRO A 277 -22.55 -2.10 -25.01
N ALA A 278 -23.65 -1.99 -25.75
CA ALA A 278 -24.92 -1.41 -25.27
C ALA A 278 -25.54 -2.15 -24.08
N ASP A 279 -25.05 -3.35 -23.79
CA ASP A 279 -25.42 -4.23 -22.68
C ASP A 279 -24.80 -3.84 -21.33
N LEU A 280 -23.82 -2.92 -21.30
CA LEU A 280 -23.21 -2.39 -20.06
C LEU A 280 -23.78 -1.03 -19.62
N ASN A 281 -24.97 -0.66 -20.08
CA ASN A 281 -25.64 0.57 -19.66
C ASN A 281 -26.18 0.45 -18.22
N VAL A 282 -25.26 0.47 -17.25
CA VAL A 282 -25.58 0.55 -15.83
C VAL A 282 -26.15 1.94 -15.57
N ASN A 283 -27.44 2.00 -15.24
CA ASN A 283 -28.12 3.23 -14.83
C ASN A 283 -27.40 3.84 -13.62
N ASN A 284 -26.58 4.86 -13.85
CA ASN A 284 -25.72 5.53 -12.86
C ASN A 284 -26.47 6.44 -11.86
N ASN A 285 -27.77 6.27 -11.64
CA ASN A 285 -28.58 7.32 -11.00
C ASN A 285 -29.50 6.91 -9.83
N THR A 286 -29.43 5.69 -9.30
CA THR A 286 -30.42 5.26 -8.29
C THR A 286 -29.92 5.14 -6.84
N GLY A 287 -28.77 5.71 -6.45
CA GLY A 287 -28.29 5.52 -5.05
C GLY A 287 -27.43 6.59 -4.38
N LEU A 288 -27.00 7.67 -5.04
CA LEU A 288 -25.96 8.56 -4.49
C LEU A 288 -26.39 10.01 -4.21
N ASN A 289 -27.66 10.37 -4.43
CA ASN A 289 -28.13 11.75 -4.21
C ASN A 289 -28.47 12.11 -2.74
N ASN A 290 -28.26 11.22 -1.77
CA ASN A 290 -28.69 11.45 -0.37
C ASN A 290 -27.57 11.70 0.64
N ILE A 291 -26.34 12.03 0.21
CA ILE A 291 -25.33 12.60 1.11
C ILE A 291 -25.24 14.10 0.86
N THR A 292 -26.33 14.81 1.16
CA THR A 292 -26.27 16.26 1.40
C THR A 292 -25.78 16.50 2.82
N ALA A 293 -24.82 17.42 2.96
CA ALA A 293 -24.30 17.90 4.23
C ALA A 293 -25.43 18.19 5.22
N ALA A 294 -25.31 17.61 6.42
CA ALA A 294 -26.27 17.74 7.49
C ALA A 294 -26.45 19.22 7.89
N GLY A 295 -27.70 19.66 7.88
CA GLY A 295 -28.15 20.92 8.43
C GLY A 295 -29.68 20.94 8.44
N THR A 296 -30.25 20.76 9.63
CA THR A 296 -31.67 20.86 10.02
C THR A 296 -32.55 19.60 9.94
N ASP A 297 -33.22 19.38 11.09
CA ASP A 297 -34.22 18.38 11.46
C ASP A 297 -35.15 17.92 10.33
N PHE A 298 -35.53 16.63 10.34
CA PHE A 298 -36.93 16.17 10.49
C PHE A 298 -36.97 14.63 10.55
N GLY A 299 -37.72 14.10 11.52
CA GLY A 299 -37.93 12.67 11.70
C GLY A 299 -38.74 12.04 10.56
N ILE A 300 -38.40 10.80 10.20
CA ILE A 300 -39.19 9.99 9.27
C ILE A 300 -39.43 8.60 9.86
N THR A 301 -40.72 8.26 9.89
CA THR A 301 -41.33 6.98 10.24
C THR A 301 -41.05 5.92 9.18
N LEU A 302 -40.72 4.68 9.61
CA LEU A 302 -40.54 3.52 8.73
C LEU A 302 -41.90 2.92 8.32
N PRO A 303 -42.14 2.60 7.04
CA PRO A 303 -43.24 1.74 6.66
C PRO A 303 -42.83 0.26 6.78
N SER A 304 -43.64 -0.49 7.51
CA SER A 304 -43.69 -1.94 7.54
C SER A 304 -44.29 -2.46 6.23
N GLY A 305 -43.61 -3.42 5.60
CA GLY A 305 -44.08 -4.04 4.35
C GLY A 305 -43.46 -5.40 4.12
N SER A 306 -44.18 -6.43 4.54
CA SER A 306 -43.95 -7.85 4.30
C SER A 306 -44.16 -8.24 2.83
N SER A 307 -43.33 -9.13 2.30
CA SER A 307 -43.84 -10.31 1.58
C SER A 307 -42.74 -11.35 1.30
N SER A 308 -43.12 -12.58 1.59
CA SER A 308 -42.42 -13.85 1.46
C SER A 308 -42.36 -14.35 0.01
N SER A 309 -41.25 -14.96 -0.37
CA SER A 309 -41.27 -16.11 -1.29
C SER A 309 -40.11 -17.05 -0.99
N THR A 310 -40.47 -18.22 -0.45
CA THR A 310 -39.60 -19.36 -0.21
C THR A 310 -39.54 -20.21 -1.48
N ALA A 311 -38.33 -20.41 -2.02
CA ALA A 311 -38.06 -21.42 -3.05
C ALA A 311 -37.17 -22.51 -2.45
N SER A 312 -37.72 -23.71 -2.38
CA SER A 312 -37.14 -24.93 -1.84
C SER A 312 -36.07 -25.50 -2.78
N ILE A 313 -34.92 -25.91 -2.24
CA ILE A 313 -33.92 -26.75 -2.93
C ILE A 313 -33.93 -28.13 -2.26
N PRO A 314 -33.95 -29.24 -3.02
CA PRO A 314 -33.95 -30.58 -2.45
C PRO A 314 -32.56 -30.99 -1.98
N ALA A 315 -32.53 -31.65 -0.82
CA ALA A 315 -31.37 -32.33 -0.28
C ALA A 315 -31.18 -33.69 -0.97
N THR A 316 -29.94 -34.00 -1.36
CA THR A 316 -29.49 -35.37 -1.63
C THR A 316 -28.34 -35.68 -0.69
N ALA A 317 -28.54 -36.72 0.13
CA ALA A 317 -27.56 -37.34 1.00
C ALA A 317 -27.06 -38.63 0.35
N GLU A 318 -25.75 -38.90 0.43
CA GLU A 318 -25.11 -40.22 0.48
C GLU A 318 -23.65 -39.97 0.94
N VAL A 319 -23.28 -40.30 2.18
CA VAL A 319 -22.77 -41.60 2.68
C VAL A 319 -21.48 -42.04 2.00
N VAL A 320 -20.34 -41.82 2.67
CA VAL A 320 -19.27 -42.82 2.82
C VAL A 320 -18.72 -42.74 4.24
N ALA A 321 -18.71 -43.90 4.89
CA ALA A 321 -18.29 -44.13 6.26
C ALA A 321 -16.85 -44.67 6.35
N SER A 322 -16.34 -44.65 7.58
CA SER A 322 -15.10 -45.27 8.12
C SER A 322 -13.82 -44.53 7.70
N TRP A 323 -12.90 -44.19 8.61
CA TRP A 323 -12.21 -45.06 9.57
C TRP A 323 -12.20 -44.56 11.01
N VAL A 324 -12.24 -45.50 11.95
CA VAL A 324 -12.04 -45.38 13.41
C VAL A 324 -10.73 -46.09 13.75
N GLN A 325 -9.90 -45.46 14.60
CA GLN A 325 -9.16 -46.03 15.73
C GLN A 325 -8.45 -44.87 16.44
N GLU A 326 -9.01 -44.39 17.55
CA GLU A 326 -8.60 -44.75 18.93
C GLU A 326 -7.13 -44.40 19.22
N ASP A 327 -6.92 -43.34 20.02
CA ASP A 327 -6.16 -43.53 21.25
C ASP A 327 -6.55 -42.48 22.31
N THR A 328 -6.87 -42.98 23.49
CA THR A 328 -7.29 -42.24 24.68
C THR A 328 -6.24 -42.42 25.76
N SER A 329 -5.66 -41.32 26.26
CA SER A 329 -5.19 -41.24 27.64
C SER A 329 -5.00 -39.79 28.08
N ALA A 330 -5.88 -39.35 28.99
CA ALA A 330 -5.71 -38.19 29.88
C ALA A 330 -4.99 -38.64 31.19
N PRO A 331 -4.91 -37.84 32.26
CA PRO A 331 -4.48 -36.44 32.40
C PRO A 331 -3.33 -36.31 33.44
N GLY A 332 -2.67 -35.15 33.50
CA GLY A 332 -1.68 -34.84 34.53
C GLY A 332 -1.78 -33.39 35.01
N SER A 333 -2.41 -33.20 36.16
CA SER A 333 -2.38 -31.97 36.95
C SER A 333 -0.96 -31.62 37.40
N ALA A 334 -0.59 -30.35 37.33
CA ALA A 334 0.45 -29.79 38.18
C ALA A 334 0.07 -28.36 38.60
N VAL A 335 -0.24 -28.26 39.89
CA VAL A 335 -0.38 -27.03 40.66
C VAL A 335 1.02 -26.43 40.81
N VAL A 336 1.19 -25.15 40.45
CA VAL A 336 2.30 -24.35 40.98
C VAL A 336 1.73 -23.03 41.48
N ALA A 337 1.68 -22.93 42.81
CA ALA A 337 1.58 -21.69 43.54
C ALA A 337 2.99 -21.09 43.68
N VAL A 338 3.17 -19.80 43.37
CA VAL A 338 4.26 -19.01 43.95
C VAL A 338 3.72 -17.63 44.35
N ALA A 339 3.67 -17.48 45.66
CA ALA A 339 3.84 -16.31 46.53
C ALA A 339 3.81 -14.89 45.95
N ALA A 340 2.99 -14.09 46.63
CA ALA A 340 3.11 -12.66 46.80
C ALA A 340 4.36 -12.28 47.63
N ALA A 341 4.96 -11.14 47.28
CA ALA A 341 5.73 -10.27 48.17
C ALA A 341 5.47 -8.83 47.67
N ALA A 342 4.68 -8.05 48.39
CA ALA A 342 5.09 -7.20 49.52
C ALA A 342 5.92 -5.98 49.08
N SER A 343 5.18 -4.87 48.99
CA SER A 343 5.54 -3.50 49.33
C SER A 343 6.82 -3.29 50.15
N THR A 344 7.67 -2.37 49.70
CA THR A 344 8.47 -1.51 50.56
C THR A 344 8.35 -0.06 50.12
N SER A 345 7.73 0.71 51.01
CA SER A 345 7.80 2.16 51.16
C SER A 345 9.24 2.62 51.42
N GLY A 346 9.65 3.74 50.80
CA GLY A 346 10.90 4.43 51.08
C GLY A 346 10.82 5.87 50.61
N SER A 347 10.35 6.73 51.49
CA SER A 347 10.25 8.19 51.36
C SER A 347 11.48 8.89 51.94
N SER A 348 11.94 9.96 51.27
CA SER A 348 12.79 11.10 51.72
C SER A 348 14.01 11.26 50.79
N SER A 349 14.50 12.43 50.39
CA SER A 349 14.16 13.84 50.53
C SER A 349 15.25 14.61 49.77
N SER A 350 14.93 15.82 49.31
CA SER A 350 15.83 16.98 49.09
C SER A 350 17.09 16.81 48.21
N SER A 351 17.11 17.51 47.06
CA SER A 351 17.87 18.77 46.93
C SER A 351 17.67 19.37 45.55
N SER A 352 16.89 20.44 45.52
CA SER A 352 16.97 21.52 44.53
C SER A 352 18.34 22.19 44.60
N THR A 353 18.94 22.51 43.45
CA THR A 353 19.54 23.78 42.99
C THR A 353 20.66 23.45 41.98
N GLU A 354 20.81 24.29 40.94
CA GLU A 354 21.80 24.23 39.85
C GLU A 354 21.41 23.43 38.59
N LEU A 355 20.49 23.99 37.80
CA LEU A 355 20.49 23.74 36.35
C LEU A 355 19.82 24.90 35.58
N THR A 356 20.46 26.08 35.61
CA THR A 356 20.06 27.20 34.75
C THR A 356 21.26 28.04 34.33
N GLN A 357 22.30 27.45 33.71
CA GLN A 357 23.34 28.24 33.03
C GLN A 357 24.23 27.49 32.03
N GLU A 358 23.70 26.55 31.24
CA GLU A 358 24.53 25.82 30.25
C GLU A 358 23.85 25.57 28.89
N LEU A 359 22.92 26.44 28.49
CA LEU A 359 22.18 26.34 27.21
C LEU A 359 22.20 27.63 26.36
N GLN A 360 23.26 28.45 26.50
CA GLN A 360 23.37 29.70 25.74
C GLN A 360 24.77 30.00 25.16
N GLN A 361 25.66 29.01 25.08
CA GLN A 361 27.01 29.18 24.49
C GLN A 361 27.36 28.24 23.33
N GLN A 362 26.39 27.56 22.71
CA GLN A 362 26.64 26.74 21.51
C GLN A 362 26.10 27.33 20.19
N SER A 363 25.53 28.54 20.17
CA SER A 363 24.98 29.12 18.91
C SER A 363 25.87 30.18 18.21
N THR A 364 27.12 30.38 18.62
CA THR A 364 27.98 31.46 18.05
C THR A 364 29.25 30.98 17.34
N ALA A 365 29.50 29.67 17.25
CA ALA A 365 30.73 29.13 16.63
C ALA A 365 30.55 28.54 15.21
N GLN A 366 29.40 28.75 14.55
CA GLN A 366 29.12 28.19 13.20
C GLN A 366 28.84 29.25 12.13
N GLN A 367 29.33 30.48 12.31
CA GLN A 367 29.18 31.59 11.35
C GLN A 367 30.50 32.22 10.87
N ALA A 368 31.61 31.49 10.94
CA ALA A 368 32.91 31.98 10.46
C ALA A 368 33.62 30.99 9.52
N ALA A 369 32.94 30.51 8.48
CA ALA A 369 33.58 29.80 7.37
C ALA A 369 32.68 29.79 6.10
N ALA A 370 32.44 30.95 5.50
CA ALA A 370 31.83 31.03 4.16
C ALA A 370 32.25 32.33 3.44
N GLY A 371 33.50 32.40 3.01
CA GLY A 371 34.02 33.48 2.16
C GLY A 371 34.33 32.93 0.76
N GLY A 372 33.40 33.08 -0.19
CA GLY A 372 33.60 32.65 -1.57
C GLY A 372 32.33 32.65 -2.42
N ALA A 373 31.64 33.79 -2.52
CA ALA A 373 30.45 33.92 -3.38
C ALA A 373 30.85 34.19 -4.84
N VAL A 374 30.70 33.18 -5.71
CA VAL A 374 30.63 33.37 -7.16
C VAL A 374 29.19 33.75 -7.51
N SER A 375 29.02 34.97 -8.03
CA SER A 375 27.74 35.49 -8.52
C SER A 375 27.29 34.71 -9.75
N GLN A 376 26.40 33.73 -9.56
CA GLN A 376 25.59 33.19 -10.65
C GLN A 376 24.28 33.98 -10.69
N GLN A 377 24.07 34.76 -11.75
CA GLN A 377 22.78 35.36 -12.07
C GLN A 377 21.76 34.24 -12.32
N ALA A 378 20.89 34.00 -11.35
CA ALA A 378 19.75 33.11 -11.50
C ALA A 378 18.85 33.66 -12.63
N LYS A 379 18.72 32.89 -13.72
CA LYS A 379 17.69 33.16 -14.74
C LYS A 379 16.32 33.09 -14.07
N ALA A 380 15.50 34.11 -14.29
CA ALA A 380 14.12 34.12 -13.82
C ALA A 380 13.40 32.82 -14.21
N PRO A 381 12.74 32.13 -13.27
CA PRO A 381 12.05 30.89 -13.57
C PRO A 381 11.01 31.14 -14.65
N LYS A 382 11.11 30.41 -15.76
CA LYS A 382 10.06 30.41 -16.77
C LYS A 382 8.76 29.98 -16.08
N LYS A 383 7.75 30.85 -16.05
CA LYS A 383 6.39 30.50 -15.63
C LYS A 383 5.94 29.32 -16.50
N LYS A 384 6.02 28.09 -15.99
CA LYS A 384 5.30 26.95 -16.56
C LYS A 384 3.82 27.31 -16.41
N THR A 385 3.17 27.67 -17.51
CA THR A 385 1.72 27.76 -17.55
C THR A 385 1.22 26.36 -17.24
N ALA A 386 0.57 26.18 -16.09
CA ALA A 386 -0.03 24.91 -15.72
C ALA A 386 -0.94 24.46 -16.87
N ARG A 387 -0.62 23.32 -17.50
CA ARG A 387 -1.39 22.74 -18.61
C ARG A 387 -2.82 22.41 -18.23
N PHE A 388 -3.07 22.34 -16.92
CA PHE A 388 -4.34 22.05 -16.29
C PHE A 388 -4.63 23.20 -15.30
N GLY A 389 -5.88 23.67 -15.24
CA GLY A 389 -6.25 24.77 -14.34
C GLY A 389 -5.86 24.44 -12.90
N ALA A 390 -5.42 25.45 -12.14
CA ALA A 390 -4.99 25.33 -10.75
C ALA A 390 -6.13 24.96 -9.77
N GLU A 391 -7.36 24.85 -10.28
CA GLU A 391 -8.53 24.56 -9.47
C GLU A 391 -8.95 23.10 -9.68
N CYS A 392 -8.94 22.38 -8.57
CA CYS A 392 -9.27 20.99 -8.51
C CYS A 392 -10.76 20.85 -8.69
N VAL A 393 -11.15 20.20 -9.77
CA VAL A 393 -12.55 20.03 -10.09
C VAL A 393 -13.05 18.81 -9.33
N PRO A 394 -13.96 18.95 -8.34
CA PRO A 394 -14.59 17.81 -7.65
C PRO A 394 -15.00 16.72 -8.64
N ALA A 395 -14.97 15.44 -8.25
CA ALA A 395 -15.18 14.36 -9.23
C ALA A 395 -16.46 14.55 -10.08
N HIS A 396 -17.54 14.98 -9.45
CA HIS A 396 -18.82 15.29 -10.11
C HIS A 396 -18.75 16.41 -11.18
N LYS A 397 -17.74 17.28 -11.13
CA LYS A 397 -17.53 18.37 -12.09
C LYS A 397 -16.46 18.06 -13.15
N GLY A 398 -15.60 17.04 -12.95
CA GLY A 398 -14.45 16.78 -13.83
C GLY A 398 -14.71 15.79 -14.96
N ASN A 399 -15.96 15.35 -15.15
CA ASN A 399 -16.39 14.46 -16.22
C ASN A 399 -15.58 13.14 -16.31
N TYR A 400 -15.24 12.56 -15.16
CA TYR A 400 -14.56 11.28 -15.09
C TYR A 400 -15.51 10.15 -15.49
N THR A 401 -15.03 9.18 -16.27
CA THR A 401 -15.85 8.03 -16.63
C THR A 401 -15.81 7.00 -15.50
N LEU A 402 -16.94 6.83 -14.79
CA LEU A 402 -17.07 5.73 -13.83
C LEU A 402 -17.04 4.36 -14.53
N GLY A 403 -17.42 4.32 -15.82
CA GLY A 403 -17.56 3.09 -16.59
C GLY A 403 -16.28 2.26 -16.71
N ILE A 404 -15.10 2.88 -16.86
CA ILE A 404 -13.85 2.11 -17.03
C ILE A 404 -13.50 1.35 -15.75
N GLY A 405 -13.54 2.01 -14.59
CA GLY A 405 -13.25 1.35 -13.33
C GLY A 405 -14.27 0.26 -12.97
N SER A 406 -15.55 0.49 -13.25
CA SER A 406 -16.59 -0.55 -13.11
C SER A 406 -16.36 -1.73 -14.05
N MET A 407 -15.89 -1.48 -15.28
CA MET A 407 -15.54 -2.55 -16.23
C MET A 407 -14.33 -3.37 -15.74
N LEU A 408 -13.29 -2.72 -15.21
CA LEU A 408 -12.14 -3.42 -14.60
C LEU A 408 -12.60 -4.34 -13.47
N GLN A 409 -13.38 -3.81 -12.52
CA GLN A 409 -13.93 -4.58 -11.41
C GLN A 409 -14.74 -5.77 -11.91
N SER A 410 -15.69 -5.53 -12.83
CA SER A 410 -16.58 -6.58 -13.34
C SER A 410 -15.81 -7.69 -14.05
N GLU A 411 -14.79 -7.36 -14.84
CA GLU A 411 -13.94 -8.37 -15.50
C GLU A 411 -13.08 -9.15 -14.50
N ALA A 412 -12.53 -8.47 -13.48
CA ALA A 412 -11.79 -9.13 -12.41
C ALA A 412 -12.69 -10.11 -11.64
N GLU A 413 -13.86 -9.67 -11.18
CA GLU A 413 -14.82 -10.51 -10.46
C GLU A 413 -15.24 -11.72 -11.28
N LYS A 414 -15.58 -11.50 -12.56
CA LYS A 414 -15.97 -12.57 -13.48
C LYS A 414 -14.86 -13.59 -13.67
N LEU A 415 -13.65 -13.17 -13.99
CA LEU A 415 -12.57 -14.07 -14.39
C LEU A 415 -11.87 -14.70 -13.18
N LEU A 416 -11.52 -13.89 -12.17
CA LEU A 416 -10.83 -14.35 -10.97
C LEU A 416 -11.79 -15.04 -9.98
N GLY A 417 -13.04 -14.58 -9.88
CA GLY A 417 -14.08 -15.23 -9.06
C GLY A 417 -14.40 -16.65 -9.53
N SER A 418 -14.37 -16.91 -10.85
CA SER A 418 -14.49 -18.27 -11.42
C SER A 418 -13.35 -19.23 -11.03
N ALA A 419 -12.27 -18.68 -10.46
CA ALA A 419 -11.14 -19.40 -9.91
C ALA A 419 -11.06 -19.38 -8.39
N SER A 420 -12.05 -18.75 -7.74
CA SER A 420 -12.07 -18.51 -6.29
C SER A 420 -10.80 -17.80 -5.80
N VAL A 421 -10.25 -16.91 -6.62
CA VAL A 421 -9.14 -16.04 -6.21
C VAL A 421 -9.70 -15.05 -5.19
N PRO A 422 -9.12 -14.96 -3.98
CA PRO A 422 -9.48 -13.92 -3.01
C PRO A 422 -9.31 -12.52 -3.59
N MET A 423 -10.31 -11.65 -3.40
CA MET A 423 -10.31 -10.31 -3.98
C MET A 423 -10.70 -9.22 -2.97
N ILE A 424 -10.15 -8.03 -3.18
CA ILE A 424 -10.59 -6.79 -2.52
C ILE A 424 -11.13 -5.84 -3.59
N ASP A 425 -12.40 -5.47 -3.48
CA ASP A 425 -13.03 -4.47 -4.35
C ASP A 425 -12.68 -3.06 -3.89
N ASN A 426 -11.51 -2.64 -4.31
CA ASN A 426 -10.98 -1.33 -3.99
C ASN A 426 -11.60 -0.21 -4.85
N TYR A 427 -12.21 -0.56 -5.99
CA TYR A 427 -12.85 0.41 -6.87
C TYR A 427 -14.10 0.98 -6.20
N SER A 428 -15.03 0.13 -5.74
CA SER A 428 -16.26 0.62 -5.08
C SER A 428 -15.97 1.38 -3.79
N MET A 429 -14.91 0.96 -3.10
CA MET A 429 -14.40 1.60 -1.90
C MET A 429 -13.94 3.04 -2.20
N THR A 430 -13.00 3.21 -3.14
CA THR A 430 -12.41 4.52 -3.46
C THR A 430 -13.35 5.44 -4.22
N ARG A 431 -14.33 4.88 -4.95
CA ARG A 431 -15.40 5.66 -5.60
C ARG A 431 -16.14 6.54 -4.60
N GLN A 432 -16.29 6.13 -3.35
CA GLN A 432 -17.02 6.89 -2.32
C GLN A 432 -16.21 8.07 -1.78
N LEU A 433 -14.89 8.06 -1.95
CA LEU A 433 -13.99 9.13 -1.50
C LEU A 433 -13.78 10.23 -2.54
N TYR A 434 -14.51 10.18 -3.66
CA TYR A 434 -14.40 11.13 -4.76
C TYR A 434 -14.51 12.60 -4.34
N GLY A 435 -15.25 12.88 -3.26
CA GLY A 435 -15.46 14.23 -2.71
C GLY A 435 -14.39 14.68 -1.72
N ALA A 436 -13.61 13.74 -1.17
CA ALA A 436 -12.55 14.00 -0.19
C ALA A 436 -11.16 14.11 -0.84
N HIS A 437 -11.04 13.67 -2.10
CA HIS A 437 -9.82 13.68 -2.88
C HIS A 437 -9.80 14.84 -3.88
N ILE A 438 -9.11 15.89 -3.47
CA ILE A 438 -8.91 17.13 -4.21
C ILE A 438 -7.46 17.14 -4.70
N TYR A 439 -7.30 17.39 -5.98
CA TYR A 439 -6.02 17.41 -6.70
C TYR A 439 -5.10 18.53 -6.19
N VAL A 440 -3.82 18.54 -6.55
CA VAL A 440 -2.91 19.65 -6.25
C VAL A 440 -2.05 19.94 -7.48
N ASP A 441 -2.03 21.22 -7.89
CA ASP A 441 -1.03 21.83 -8.79
C ASP A 441 -0.92 21.41 -10.25
N GLY A 442 -1.98 20.87 -10.87
CA GLY A 442 -2.02 20.82 -12.33
C GLY A 442 -1.08 19.79 -12.98
N ALA A 443 -0.39 18.93 -12.22
CA ALA A 443 0.65 18.04 -12.74
C ALA A 443 0.17 16.65 -13.25
N GLY A 444 -1.14 16.39 -13.21
CA GLY A 444 -1.82 15.23 -13.81
C GLY A 444 -2.04 14.04 -12.88
N TRP A 445 -1.59 14.13 -11.62
CA TRP A 445 -1.58 13.02 -10.68
C TRP A 445 -2.93 12.78 -10.02
N ASP A 446 -3.44 11.56 -10.08
CA ASP A 446 -4.63 11.15 -9.33
C ASP A 446 -4.32 11.16 -7.82
N CYS A 447 -5.15 11.89 -7.07
CA CYS A 447 -5.10 12.02 -5.60
C CYS A 447 -5.03 10.70 -4.85
N ASN A 448 -5.60 9.63 -5.42
CA ASN A 448 -5.59 8.31 -4.80
C ASN A 448 -4.20 7.71 -4.69
N HIS A 449 -3.23 8.22 -5.46
CA HIS A 449 -1.89 7.68 -5.43
C HIS A 449 -1.16 8.08 -4.14
N TRP A 450 -1.27 9.32 -3.64
CA TRP A 450 -0.25 9.82 -2.70
C TRP A 450 -0.76 10.45 -1.40
N CYS A 451 -2.07 10.48 -1.12
CA CYS A 451 -2.52 11.05 0.14
C CYS A 451 -2.21 10.13 1.32
N SER A 452 -1.40 10.64 2.26
CA SER A 452 -1.34 10.14 3.62
C SER A 452 -1.74 11.25 4.59
N PRO A 453 -2.76 11.03 5.43
CA PRO A 453 -3.66 9.88 5.44
C PRO A 453 -4.60 9.84 4.22
N GLY A 454 -4.89 8.65 3.69
CA GLY A 454 -5.74 8.48 2.51
C GLY A 454 -6.08 7.04 2.18
N VAL A 455 -6.15 6.76 0.87
CA VAL A 455 -6.51 5.45 0.31
C VAL A 455 -5.52 4.36 0.73
N PRO A 456 -4.18 4.55 0.66
CA PRO A 456 -3.24 3.50 1.02
C PRO A 456 -3.44 2.98 2.44
N GLU A 457 -3.71 3.85 3.41
CA GLU A 457 -3.98 3.47 4.79
C GLU A 457 -5.28 2.68 4.92
N TRP A 458 -6.36 3.10 4.24
CA TRP A 458 -7.59 2.31 4.23
C TRP A 458 -7.38 0.92 3.61
N GLU A 459 -6.56 0.83 2.56
CA GLU A 459 -6.23 -0.43 1.90
C GLU A 459 -5.54 -1.42 2.86
N ILE A 460 -4.68 -0.94 3.76
CA ILE A 460 -4.07 -1.78 4.81
C ILE A 460 -5.15 -2.43 5.68
N TYR A 461 -6.16 -1.66 6.09
CA TYR A 461 -7.27 -2.22 6.88
C TYR A 461 -8.10 -3.22 6.07
N THR A 462 -8.39 -2.93 4.80
CA THR A 462 -9.11 -3.90 3.96
C THR A 462 -8.32 -5.18 3.71
N LEU A 463 -6.98 -5.09 3.62
CA LEU A 463 -6.09 -6.25 3.55
C LEU A 463 -6.22 -7.10 4.82
N PHE A 464 -6.22 -6.47 6.00
CA PHE A 464 -6.45 -7.17 7.26
C PHE A 464 -7.83 -7.83 7.32
N LYS A 465 -8.90 -7.14 6.87
CA LYS A 465 -10.23 -7.75 6.75
C LYS A 465 -10.22 -8.95 5.80
N ALA A 466 -9.51 -8.83 4.68
CA ALA A 466 -9.38 -9.91 3.71
C ALA A 466 -8.68 -11.13 4.33
N PHE A 467 -7.69 -10.95 5.21
CA PHE A 467 -7.09 -12.09 5.92
C PHE A 467 -8.12 -12.88 6.71
N LYS A 468 -9.00 -12.19 7.44
CA LYS A 468 -10.10 -12.83 8.18
C LYS A 468 -11.11 -13.48 7.23
N GLN A 469 -11.57 -12.74 6.22
CA GLN A 469 -12.57 -13.20 5.26
C GLN A 469 -12.14 -14.45 4.49
N TYR A 470 -10.86 -14.54 4.13
CA TYR A 470 -10.30 -15.63 3.34
C TYR A 470 -9.52 -16.65 4.18
N ASN A 471 -9.76 -16.67 5.50
CA ASN A 471 -9.19 -17.66 6.42
C ASN A 471 -7.66 -17.75 6.40
N ILE A 472 -6.97 -16.63 6.14
CA ILE A 472 -5.52 -16.53 6.30
C ILE A 472 -5.26 -16.36 7.79
N GLN A 473 -4.88 -17.43 8.48
CA GLN A 473 -4.70 -17.40 9.94
C GLN A 473 -3.29 -16.93 10.35
N PRO A 474 -3.13 -16.27 11.52
CA PRO A 474 -1.82 -16.09 12.14
C PRO A 474 -1.05 -17.42 12.25
N LEU A 475 0.28 -17.37 12.17
CA LEU A 475 1.07 -18.59 12.39
C LEU A 475 1.02 -18.98 13.87
N PRO A 476 0.97 -20.29 14.19
CA PRO A 476 1.17 -20.72 15.57
C PRO A 476 2.58 -20.30 16.03
N PRO A 477 2.78 -19.95 17.31
CA PRO A 477 4.08 -19.47 17.81
C PRO A 477 5.26 -20.40 17.46
N ALA A 478 5.04 -21.72 17.47
CA ALA A 478 6.06 -22.71 17.12
C ALA A 478 6.51 -22.66 15.65
N ALA A 479 5.68 -22.13 14.74
CA ALA A 479 6.01 -21.99 13.32
C ALA A 479 6.74 -20.67 13.01
N VAL A 480 6.79 -19.72 13.95
CA VAL A 480 7.48 -18.44 13.75
C VAL A 480 8.98 -18.69 13.81
N SER A 481 9.60 -18.78 12.62
CA SER A 481 11.05 -18.83 12.51
C SER A 481 11.65 -17.53 13.01
N LYS A 482 12.51 -17.61 14.02
CA LYS A 482 13.30 -16.47 14.47
C LYS A 482 14.39 -16.07 13.47
N ALA A 483 14.81 -17.00 12.60
CA ALA A 483 15.80 -16.72 11.57
C ALA A 483 15.16 -15.93 10.42
N GLN A 484 15.53 -14.65 10.33
CA GLN A 484 15.32 -13.83 9.15
C GLN A 484 16.42 -14.11 8.12
N PRO A 485 16.11 -13.99 6.82
CA PRO A 485 17.14 -13.89 5.80
C PRO A 485 18.11 -12.75 6.14
N GLN A 486 19.38 -12.89 5.76
CA GLN A 486 20.35 -11.81 5.89
C GLN A 486 19.85 -10.57 5.15
N CYS A 487 19.82 -9.44 5.84
CA CYS A 487 19.57 -8.15 5.20
C CYS A 487 20.80 -7.74 4.41
N VAL A 488 20.64 -7.53 3.11
CA VAL A 488 21.59 -6.82 2.27
C VAL A 488 20.93 -5.49 1.92
N PRO A 489 21.53 -4.32 2.23
CA PRO A 489 20.90 -3.04 1.96
C PRO A 489 20.47 -2.92 0.49
N VAL A 490 19.29 -2.35 0.25
CA VAL A 490 18.89 -2.00 -1.12
C VAL A 490 19.83 -0.90 -1.61
N VAL A 491 20.75 -1.23 -2.49
CA VAL A 491 21.49 -0.21 -3.24
C VAL A 491 20.56 0.27 -4.34
N ILE A 492 19.83 1.36 -4.07
CA ILE A 492 18.98 2.02 -5.07
C ILE A 492 19.91 2.68 -6.09
N GLN A 493 20.29 1.92 -7.11
CA GLN A 493 20.93 2.43 -8.31
C GLN A 493 19.83 2.76 -9.31
N SER A 494 19.73 4.04 -9.67
CA SER A 494 18.94 4.50 -10.82
C SER A 494 19.93 5.12 -11.80
N PRO A 495 20.15 4.52 -12.98
CA PRO A 495 19.54 3.28 -13.49
C PRO A 495 20.00 2.02 -12.72
N PRO A 496 19.28 0.89 -12.80
CA PRO A 496 19.71 -0.39 -12.23
C PRO A 496 21.07 -0.81 -12.81
N PRO A 497 21.78 -1.76 -12.15
CA PRO A 497 23.10 -2.19 -12.63
C PRO A 497 23.08 -2.68 -14.08
N GLU A 498 24.21 -2.51 -14.77
CA GLU A 498 24.32 -2.87 -16.19
C GLU A 498 23.88 -4.33 -16.45
N GLY A 499 23.10 -4.52 -17.51
CA GLY A 499 22.57 -5.84 -17.92
C GLY A 499 21.40 -6.36 -17.08
N TRP A 500 20.81 -5.57 -16.17
CA TRP A 500 19.59 -5.94 -15.45
C TRP A 500 18.33 -5.65 -16.25
N MET A 501 18.30 -4.55 -16.98
CA MET A 501 17.16 -4.23 -17.84
C MET A 501 17.04 -5.26 -18.96
N VAL A 502 15.81 -5.69 -19.24
CA VAL A 502 15.53 -6.59 -20.38
C VAL A 502 15.69 -5.84 -21.71
N ARG A 503 15.74 -4.50 -21.65
CA ARG A 503 15.81 -3.61 -22.81
C ARG A 503 17.26 -3.44 -23.30
N PRO A 504 17.50 -3.42 -24.61
CA PRO A 504 18.66 -2.71 -25.16
C PRO A 504 18.58 -1.26 -24.68
N ALA A 505 19.68 -0.68 -24.22
CA ALA A 505 19.73 0.75 -23.97
C ALA A 505 19.21 1.47 -25.23
N PRO A 506 18.30 2.46 -25.13
CA PRO A 506 17.82 3.18 -26.30
C PRO A 506 19.04 3.62 -27.10
N ASP A 507 19.10 3.23 -28.38
CA ASP A 507 20.28 3.45 -29.22
C ASP A 507 20.70 4.92 -29.10
N SER A 508 21.82 5.16 -28.41
CA SER A 508 22.34 6.50 -28.14
C SER A 508 22.97 7.13 -29.39
N SER A 509 22.66 6.61 -30.58
CA SER A 509 23.32 6.91 -31.85
C SER A 509 22.92 8.25 -32.49
N SER A 510 22.33 9.20 -31.75
CA SER A 510 21.92 10.48 -32.34
C SER A 510 22.08 11.71 -31.43
N SER A 511 23.27 11.92 -30.86
CA SER A 511 23.74 13.30 -30.53
C SER A 511 25.17 13.29 -29.98
N SER A 512 26.15 13.40 -30.87
CA SER A 512 27.52 13.75 -30.53
C SER A 512 27.62 15.25 -30.21
N SER A 513 27.55 15.62 -28.94
CA SER A 513 28.07 16.91 -28.45
C SER A 513 28.71 16.71 -27.08
N SER A 514 30.03 16.57 -27.10
CA SER A 514 30.91 16.39 -25.96
C SER A 514 31.07 17.68 -25.15
N SER A 515 30.62 17.69 -23.91
CA SER A 515 31.13 18.58 -22.87
C SER A 515 31.28 17.80 -21.56
N SER A 516 32.53 17.56 -21.19
CA SER A 516 32.93 16.87 -19.96
C SER A 516 32.94 17.84 -18.78
N SER A 517 32.03 17.64 -17.83
CA SER A 517 32.08 18.28 -16.51
C SER A 517 32.06 17.21 -15.44
N SER A 518 33.13 17.12 -14.65
CA SER A 518 33.27 16.25 -13.49
C SER A 518 32.38 16.76 -12.34
N VAL A 519 31.43 15.94 -11.89
CA VAL A 519 30.57 16.21 -10.73
C VAL A 519 31.16 15.53 -9.50
N GLY A 520 31.34 16.30 -8.42
CA GLY A 520 31.78 15.81 -7.12
C GLY A 520 30.68 15.06 -6.37
N ILE A 521 31.08 14.03 -5.62
CA ILE A 521 30.19 13.18 -4.82
C ILE A 521 29.72 13.97 -3.59
N ALA A 522 28.50 14.50 -3.64
CA ALA A 522 27.76 14.98 -2.46
C ALA A 522 26.93 13.84 -1.84
N SER A 523 26.57 13.95 -0.56
CA SER A 523 25.85 12.91 0.18
C SER A 523 24.57 12.48 -0.52
N GLN A 524 24.41 11.16 -0.65
CA GLN A 524 23.44 10.50 -1.54
C GLN A 524 21.97 10.79 -1.18
N GLU A 525 21.67 11.20 0.06
CA GLU A 525 20.32 11.27 0.63
C GLU A 525 19.44 12.42 0.12
N GLY A 526 20.02 13.58 -0.23
CA GLY A 526 19.27 14.74 -0.74
C GLY A 526 18.97 14.70 -2.24
N LEU A 527 19.73 13.92 -3.01
CA LEU A 527 19.58 13.79 -4.48
C LEU A 527 18.42 12.87 -4.89
N TYR A 528 17.92 12.03 -3.98
CA TYR A 528 16.85 11.06 -4.25
C TYR A 528 15.52 11.71 -4.70
N GLN A 529 15.20 12.92 -4.23
CA GLN A 529 13.89 13.54 -4.47
C GLN A 529 13.84 14.38 -5.76
N GLU A 530 14.91 15.14 -6.06
CA GLU A 530 14.95 16.00 -7.26
C GLU A 530 15.10 15.20 -8.57
N GLN A 531 15.82 14.08 -8.56
CA GLN A 531 16.06 13.29 -9.78
C GLN A 531 14.82 12.49 -10.22
N TYR A 532 13.96 12.11 -9.26
CA TYR A 532 12.71 11.39 -9.49
C TYR A 532 11.59 12.30 -10.01
N GLU A 533 11.52 13.55 -9.52
CA GLU A 533 10.60 14.56 -10.06
C GLU A 533 11.00 15.01 -11.48
N GLY A 534 12.27 14.87 -11.86
CA GLY A 534 12.74 15.15 -13.23
C GLY A 534 12.19 14.18 -14.28
N TRP A 535 12.10 12.88 -13.96
CA TRP A 535 11.63 11.85 -14.90
C TRP A 535 10.11 11.86 -15.10
N TYR A 536 9.34 12.21 -14.06
CA TYR A 536 7.88 12.33 -14.18
C TYR A 536 7.41 13.77 -14.46
N GLY A 537 8.23 14.79 -14.26
CA GLY A 537 7.84 16.20 -14.35
C GLY A 537 8.23 16.92 -15.65
N SER A 538 8.94 16.27 -16.57
CA SER A 538 9.43 16.91 -17.80
C SER A 538 8.57 16.67 -19.04
N ASP A 539 7.80 15.58 -19.14
CA ASP A 539 7.07 15.21 -20.38
C ASP A 539 5.57 14.84 -20.21
N TYR A 540 4.90 15.33 -19.15
CA TYR A 540 3.42 15.35 -19.07
C TYR A 540 2.80 16.65 -19.61
#